data_AF-A0AAW0VT08-F1
#
_entry.id   AF-A0AAW0VT08-F1
#
_cell.length_a   1.000
_cell.length_b   1.000
_cell.length_c   1.000
_cell.angle_alpha   90.00
_cell.angle_beta   90.00
_cell.angle_gamma   90.00
#
_symmetry.space_group_name_H-M   'P 1'
#
loop_
_entity.id
_entity.type
_entity.pdbx_description
1 polymer ?
#
loop_
_entity_poly.entity_id
_entity_poly.type
_entity_poly.pdbx_seq_one_letter_code
_entity_poly.pdbx_strand_id
1 'polypeptide(L)'
;NDLKANNICVHDTCKGIKCVVIDFGMASKICSSPLYQKAKAAEKCKRCTWMAPEVLKALPSTFTSDTYSLASMFDKLAGKCRVNLPHDVKQWINKGLSVEPNRRQELSKLNQIIKSVLDNKRT
;
A
#
# COMPACT_ATOMS: atom_id res chain seq x y z
N ASN A 1 -3.62 7.78 -2.17
CA ASN A 1 -4.22 7.91 -3.53
C ASN A 1 -3.35 7.40 -4.67
N ASP A 2 -2.03 7.52 -4.60
CA ASP A 2 -1.12 7.03 -5.65
C ASP A 2 0.11 6.34 -5.05
N LEU A 3 -0.08 5.60 -3.96
CA LEU A 3 1.01 4.86 -3.32
C LEU A 3 1.35 3.63 -4.18
N LYS A 4 2.54 3.64 -4.77
CA LYS A 4 3.04 2.57 -5.67
C LYS A 4 4.56 2.56 -5.66
N ALA A 5 5.17 1.47 -6.11
CA ALA A 5 6.63 1.32 -6.12
C ALA A 5 7.36 2.46 -6.86
N ASN A 6 6.77 2.99 -7.94
CA ASN A 6 7.35 4.10 -8.69
C ASN A 6 7.43 5.41 -7.90
N ASN A 7 6.65 5.55 -6.84
CA ASN A 7 6.61 6.73 -5.98
C ASN A 7 7.38 6.48 -4.66
N ILE A 8 8.25 5.46 -4.63
CA ILE A 8 9.17 5.18 -3.54
C ILE A 8 10.60 5.30 -4.05
N CYS A 9 11.36 6.25 -3.51
CA CYS A 9 12.80 6.32 -3.72
C CYS A 9 13.53 5.47 -2.67
N VAL A 10 14.51 4.70 -3.11
CA VAL A 10 15.37 3.89 -2.26
C VAL A 10 16.77 4.48 -2.29
N HIS A 11 17.28 4.85 -1.12
CA HIS A 11 18.62 5.38 -0.95
C HIS A 11 19.45 4.38 -0.16
N ASP A 12 20.58 3.96 -0.73
CA ASP A 12 21.61 3.28 0.04
C ASP A 12 22.41 4.33 0.82
N THR A 13 22.51 4.13 2.13
CA THR A 13 23.20 5.05 3.03
C THR A 13 24.20 4.28 3.87
N CYS A 14 25.18 4.97 4.46
CA CYS A 14 26.13 4.34 5.40
C CYS A 14 25.45 3.71 6.64
N LYS A 15 24.17 4.01 6.89
CA LYS A 15 23.37 3.46 8.00
C LYS A 15 22.35 2.41 7.53
N GLY A 16 22.41 1.99 6.27
CA GLY A 16 21.51 1.03 5.64
C GLY A 16 20.54 1.67 4.64
N ILE A 17 19.58 0.86 4.18
CA ILE A 17 18.62 1.27 3.15
C ILE A 17 17.54 2.19 3.74
N LYS A 18 17.35 3.36 3.12
CA LYS A 18 16.27 4.31 3.44
C LYS A 18 15.28 4.41 2.30
N CYS A 19 14.01 4.17 2.57
CA CYS A 19 12.92 4.35 1.62
C CYS A 19 12.18 5.66 1.91
N VAL A 20 11.87 6.45 0.88
CA VAL A 20 11.16 7.74 0.98
C VAL A 20 10.00 7.76 -0.01
N VAL A 21 8.82 8.14 0.48
CA VAL A 21 7.65 8.37 -0.38
C VAL A 21 7.81 9.72 -1.08
N ILE A 22 7.63 9.72 -2.40
CA ILE A 22 7.68 10.91 -3.25
C ILE A 22 6.35 11.09 -4.00
N ASP A 23 6.24 12.21 -4.72
CA ASP A 23 5.09 12.55 -5.56
C ASP A 23 3.75 12.60 -4.81
N PHE A 24 3.48 13.75 -4.19
CA PHE A 24 2.23 14.05 -3.50
C PHE A 24 1.22 14.79 -4.40
N GLY A 25 1.41 14.84 -5.72
CA GLY A 25 0.51 15.55 -6.64
C GLY A 25 -0.92 15.02 -6.66
N MET A 26 -1.11 13.79 -6.14
CA MET A 26 -2.41 13.11 -6.00
C MET A 26 -2.92 13.06 -4.56
N ALA A 27 -2.20 13.65 -3.60
CA ALA A 27 -2.62 13.71 -2.22
C ALA A 27 -3.86 14.59 -2.07
N SER A 28 -4.75 14.21 -1.16
CA SER A 28 -5.97 14.97 -0.86
C SER A 28 -6.21 14.97 0.63
N LYS A 29 -6.97 15.95 1.13
CA LYS A 29 -7.47 15.89 2.51
C LYS A 29 -8.35 14.66 2.67
N ILE A 30 -8.31 14.05 3.84
CA ILE A 30 -9.12 12.87 4.17
C ILE A 30 -10.60 13.23 4.01
N CYS A 31 -11.38 12.34 3.40
CA CYS A 31 -12.81 12.54 3.11
C CYS A 31 -13.14 13.75 2.21
N SER A 32 -12.14 14.39 1.58
CA SER A 32 -12.42 15.32 0.50
C SER A 32 -12.83 14.53 -0.75
N SER A 33 -13.76 15.08 -1.52
CA SER A 33 -14.26 14.46 -2.75
C SER A 33 -13.69 15.16 -3.99
N PRO A 34 -12.47 14.83 -4.46
CA PRO A 34 -11.95 15.39 -5.72
C PRO A 34 -11.85 14.37 -6.88
N LEU A 35 -12.41 13.16 -6.79
CA LEU A 35 -12.01 12.04 -7.67
C LEU A 35 -12.98 11.66 -8.80
N TYR A 36 -14.09 12.37 -9.00
CA TYR A 36 -15.08 12.00 -10.05
C TYR A 36 -14.48 11.97 -11.47
N GLN A 37 -13.55 12.87 -11.80
CA GLN A 37 -12.91 12.88 -13.12
C GLN A 37 -11.79 11.83 -13.28
N LYS A 38 -11.17 11.37 -12.19
CA LYS A 38 -9.94 10.54 -12.25
C LYS A 38 -10.23 9.03 -12.15
N ALA A 39 -11.30 8.64 -11.47
CA ALA A 39 -11.80 7.27 -11.43
C ALA A 39 -12.13 6.72 -12.83
N LYS A 40 -12.75 7.53 -13.71
CA LYS A 40 -13.02 7.14 -15.11
C LYS A 40 -11.75 6.86 -15.92
N ALA A 41 -10.66 7.60 -15.66
CA ALA A 41 -9.38 7.37 -16.34
C ALA A 41 -8.69 6.10 -15.80
N ALA A 42 -8.81 5.85 -14.50
CA ALA A 42 -8.30 4.66 -13.83
C ALA A 42 -9.04 3.38 -14.23
N GLU A 43 -10.37 3.41 -14.35
CA GLU A 43 -11.20 2.28 -14.78
C GLU A 43 -10.87 1.83 -16.21
N LYS A 44 -10.56 2.79 -17.10
CA LYS A 44 -10.04 2.49 -18.45
C LYS A 44 -8.64 1.85 -18.41
N CYS A 45 -7.83 2.16 -17.40
CA CYS A 45 -6.51 1.58 -17.20
C CYS A 45 -6.60 0.32 -16.33
N LYS A 46 -6.86 -0.85 -16.96
CA LYS A 46 -6.74 -2.19 -16.34
C LYS A 46 -5.38 -2.48 -15.64
N ARG A 47 -4.42 -1.54 -15.69
CA ARG A 47 -3.08 -1.62 -15.10
C ARG A 47 -3.00 -1.02 -13.68
N CYS A 48 -4.04 -0.33 -13.20
CA CYS A 48 -4.01 0.38 -11.93
C CYS A 48 -4.28 -0.47 -10.68
N THR A 49 -3.72 -1.66 -10.66
CA THR A 49 -3.72 -2.65 -9.55
C THR A 49 -3.32 -2.16 -8.15
N TRP A 50 -2.73 -0.96 -8.01
CA TRP A 50 -2.46 -0.37 -6.69
C TRP A 50 -3.63 0.47 -6.16
N MET A 51 -4.58 0.86 -7.01
CA MET A 51 -5.71 1.68 -6.57
C MET A 51 -6.78 0.82 -5.89
N ALA A 52 -7.25 1.29 -4.75
CA ALA A 52 -8.30 0.63 -3.99
C ALA A 52 -9.65 0.63 -4.74
N PRO A 53 -10.50 -0.39 -4.57
CA PRO A 53 -11.78 -0.50 -5.28
C PRO A 53 -12.71 0.71 -5.13
N GLU A 54 -12.76 1.33 -3.94
CA GLU A 54 -13.56 2.53 -3.70
C GLU A 54 -13.03 3.75 -4.46
N VAL A 55 -11.71 3.87 -4.61
CA VAL A 55 -11.06 4.94 -5.38
C VAL A 55 -11.39 4.78 -6.87
N LEU A 56 -11.40 3.54 -7.38
CA LEU A 56 -11.83 3.24 -8.75
C LEU A 56 -13.31 3.55 -9.00
N LYS A 57 -14.15 3.50 -7.96
CA LYS A 57 -15.57 3.88 -7.99
C LYS A 57 -15.80 5.38 -7.77
N ALA A 58 -14.76 6.20 -7.82
CA ALA A 58 -14.82 7.63 -7.54
C ALA A 58 -15.30 7.99 -6.11
N LEU A 59 -15.24 7.04 -5.18
CA LEU A 59 -15.57 7.31 -3.78
C LEU A 59 -14.38 8.00 -3.09
N PRO A 60 -14.63 8.73 -1.98
CA PRO A 60 -13.56 9.36 -1.23
C PRO A 60 -12.50 8.36 -0.78
N SER A 61 -11.24 8.69 -1.07
CA SER A 61 -10.10 7.96 -0.56
C SER A 61 -9.94 8.17 0.94
N THR A 62 -9.56 7.13 1.66
CA THR A 62 -9.27 7.17 3.09
C THR A 62 -7.90 6.54 3.38
N PHE A 63 -7.49 6.52 4.65
CA PHE A 63 -6.28 5.81 5.07
C PHE A 63 -6.28 4.31 4.68
N THR A 64 -7.45 3.69 4.61
CA THR A 64 -7.56 2.28 4.22
C THR A 64 -7.39 2.08 2.71
N SER A 65 -7.53 3.14 1.90
CA SER A 65 -7.18 3.13 0.48
C SER A 65 -5.65 3.06 0.28
N ASP A 66 -4.88 3.79 1.10
CA ASP A 66 -3.41 3.69 1.09
C ASP A 66 -2.92 2.35 1.63
N THR A 67 -3.63 1.78 2.61
CA THR A 67 -3.38 0.41 3.10
C THR A 67 -3.49 -0.62 1.96
N TYR A 68 -4.57 -0.55 1.16
CA TYR A 68 -4.74 -1.42 -0.01
C TYR A 68 -3.58 -1.26 -0.99
N SER A 69 -3.20 -0.02 -1.27
CA SER A 69 -2.13 0.31 -2.20
C SER A 69 -0.78 -0.28 -1.75
N LEU A 70 -0.47 -0.19 -0.44
CA LEU A 70 0.72 -0.77 0.15
C LEU A 70 0.69 -2.30 0.11
N ALA A 71 -0.44 -2.92 0.46
CA ALA A 71 -0.59 -4.38 0.40
C ALA A 71 -0.39 -4.92 -1.02
N SER A 72 -0.96 -4.24 -2.03
CA SER A 72 -0.76 -4.55 -3.45
C SER A 72 0.70 -4.44 -3.87
N MET A 73 1.42 -3.43 -3.37
CA MET A 73 2.85 -3.29 -3.62
C MET A 73 3.65 -4.46 -3.01
N PHE A 74 3.38 -4.83 -1.76
CA PHE A 74 4.06 -5.94 -1.09
C PHE A 74 3.82 -7.27 -1.79
N ASP A 75 2.56 -7.57 -2.15
CA ASP A 75 2.19 -8.80 -2.86
C ASP A 75 2.97 -8.95 -4.18
N LYS A 76 2.99 -7.88 -4.98
CA LYS A 76 3.73 -7.86 -6.24
C LYS A 76 5.24 -7.98 -6.07
N LEU A 77 5.82 -7.28 -5.10
CA LEU A 77 7.25 -7.36 -4.83
C LEU A 77 7.64 -8.75 -4.34
N ALA A 78 6.84 -9.38 -3.49
CA ALA A 78 7.07 -10.75 -3.02
C ALA A 78 7.06 -11.75 -4.18
N GLY A 79 6.08 -11.64 -5.10
CA GLY A 79 6.02 -12.45 -6.30
C GLY A 79 7.20 -12.22 -7.24
N LYS A 80 7.55 -10.95 -7.52
CA LYS A 80 8.65 -10.58 -8.43
C LYS A 80 10.01 -11.02 -7.90
N CYS A 81 10.25 -10.86 -6.59
CA CYS A 81 11.52 -11.20 -5.94
C CYS A 81 11.56 -12.66 -5.45
N ARG A 82 10.48 -13.44 -5.62
CA ARG A 82 10.34 -14.82 -5.14
C ARG A 82 10.64 -14.96 -3.64
N VAL A 83 10.21 -13.98 -2.85
CA VAL A 83 10.46 -13.93 -1.40
C VAL A 83 9.35 -14.67 -0.66
N ASN A 84 9.71 -15.63 0.18
CA ASN A 84 8.78 -16.25 1.11
C ASN A 84 8.55 -15.33 2.32
N LEU A 85 7.46 -14.58 2.31
CA LEU A 85 7.11 -13.69 3.41
C LEU A 85 6.70 -14.47 4.68
N PRO A 86 6.98 -13.93 5.89
CA PRO A 86 6.44 -14.47 7.14
C PRO A 86 4.91 -14.59 7.09
N HIS A 87 4.37 -15.58 7.79
CA HIS A 87 2.92 -15.87 7.79
C HIS A 87 2.08 -14.64 8.16
N ASP A 88 2.48 -13.90 9.19
CA ASP A 88 1.74 -12.71 9.65
C ASP A 88 1.76 -11.57 8.62
N VAL A 89 2.86 -11.42 7.88
CA VAL A 89 2.96 -10.45 6.79
C VAL A 89 2.01 -10.85 5.65
N LYS A 90 1.95 -12.14 5.30
CA LYS A 90 0.98 -12.65 4.30
C LYS A 90 -0.45 -12.43 4.74
N GLN A 91 -0.78 -12.70 6.01
CA GLN A 91 -2.11 -12.43 6.55
C GLN A 91 -2.46 -10.94 6.47
N TRP A 92 -1.51 -10.05 6.81
CA TRP A 92 -1.70 -8.62 6.73
C TRP A 92 -1.96 -8.17 5.28
N ILE A 93 -1.20 -8.68 4.31
CA ILE A 93 -1.41 -8.41 2.88
C ILE A 93 -2.81 -8.85 2.45
N ASN A 94 -3.20 -10.09 2.77
CA ASN A 94 -4.51 -10.63 2.39
C ASN A 94 -5.67 -9.79 2.94
N LYS A 95 -5.57 -9.34 4.20
CA LYS A 95 -6.58 -8.45 4.79
C LYS A 95 -6.53 -7.04 4.18
N GLY A 96 -5.34 -6.51 3.93
CA GLY A 96 -5.14 -5.21 3.28
C GLY A 96 -5.72 -5.14 1.87
N LEU A 97 -5.76 -6.27 1.16
CA LEU A 97 -6.38 -6.41 -0.16
C LEU A 97 -7.90 -6.64 -0.15
N SER A 98 -8.56 -6.56 1.02
CA SER A 98 -10.02 -6.68 1.10
C SER A 98 -10.73 -5.64 0.24
N VAL A 99 -11.79 -6.05 -0.46
CA VAL A 99 -12.62 -5.12 -1.25
C VAL A 99 -13.24 -4.06 -0.36
N GLU A 100 -13.81 -4.47 0.77
CA GLU A 100 -14.44 -3.56 1.73
C GLU A 100 -13.40 -2.81 2.57
N PRO A 101 -13.40 -1.46 2.58
CA PRO A 101 -12.41 -0.65 3.29
C PRO A 101 -12.33 -0.94 4.80
N ASN A 102 -13.45 -1.25 5.44
CA ASN A 102 -13.55 -1.53 6.88
C ASN A 102 -12.99 -2.91 7.29
N ARG A 103 -12.76 -3.81 6.33
CA ARG A 103 -12.14 -5.13 6.58
C ARG A 103 -10.62 -5.10 6.47
N ARG A 104 -10.05 -4.01 5.99
CA ARG A 104 -8.60 -3.83 5.85
C ARG A 104 -8.00 -3.54 7.22
N GLN A 105 -6.85 -4.18 7.50
CA GLN A 105 -6.11 -3.89 8.73
C GLN A 105 -5.38 -2.57 8.63
N GLU A 106 -5.23 -1.88 9.77
CA GLU A 106 -4.45 -0.65 9.81
C GLU A 106 -2.96 -0.87 9.53
N LEU A 107 -2.32 0.17 9.00
CA LEU A 107 -0.86 0.24 8.81
C LEU A 107 -0.09 0.08 10.12
N SER A 108 -0.65 0.55 11.23
CA SER A 108 -0.08 0.40 12.58
C SER A 108 0.20 -1.07 12.91
N LYS A 109 -0.64 -2.00 12.43
CA LYS A 109 -0.47 -3.44 12.66
C LYS A 109 0.72 -4.01 11.90
N LEU A 110 0.98 -3.53 10.68
CA LEU A 110 2.17 -3.94 9.92
C LEU A 110 3.46 -3.58 10.65
N ASN A 111 3.52 -2.37 11.24
CA ASN A 111 4.68 -1.94 12.02
C ASN A 111 4.94 -2.87 13.21
N GLN A 112 3.88 -3.33 13.90
CA GLN A 112 4.02 -4.28 15.01
C GLN A 112 4.54 -5.64 14.53
N ILE A 113 3.99 -6.15 13.42
CA ILE A 113 4.42 -7.42 12.82
C ILE A 113 5.89 -7.36 12.41
N ILE A 114 6.30 -6.30 11.71
CA ILE A 114 7.70 -6.14 11.26
C ILE A 114 8.65 -6.09 12.45
N LYS A 115 8.33 -5.32 13.50
CA LYS A 115 9.15 -5.26 14.72
C LYS A 115 9.32 -6.64 15.35
N SER A 116 8.21 -7.36 15.57
CA SER A 116 8.26 -8.72 16.14
C SER A 116 9.09 -9.69 15.30
N VAL A 117 8.96 -9.65 13.97
CA VAL A 117 9.76 -10.50 13.06
C VAL A 117 11.26 -10.15 13.13
N LEU A 118 11.61 -8.87 13.26
CA LEU A 118 13.00 -8.44 13.35
C LEU A 118 13.62 -8.77 14.71
N ASP A 119 12.86 -8.65 15.78
CA ASP A 119 13.32 -8.96 17.14
C ASP A 119 13.57 -10.48 17.31
N ASN A 120 12.67 -11.32 16.77
CA ASN A 120 12.82 -12.78 16.80
C ASN A 120 14.00 -13.31 15.95
N LYS A 121 14.58 -12.50 15.06
CA LYS A 121 15.77 -12.86 14.29
C LYS A 121 17.08 -12.50 15.00
N ARG A 122 17.02 -11.78 16.12
CA ARG A 122 18.19 -11.35 16.90
C ARG A 122 18.48 -12.25 18.10
N THR A 123 17.56 -13.15 18.44
CA THR A 123 17.72 -14.26 19.39
C THR A 123 18.12 -15.53 18.67
#